data_AF-A0A814N1L8-F1
#
_entry.id   AF-A0A814N1L8-F1
#
_cell.length_a   1.000
_cell.length_b   1.000
_cell.length_c   1.000
_cell.angle_alpha   90.00
_cell.angle_beta   90.00
_cell.angle_gamma   90.00
#
_symmetry.space_group_name_H-M   'P 1'
#
loop_
_entity.id
_entity.type
_entity.pdbx_description
1 polymer ?
#
loop_
_entity_poly.entity_id
_entity_poly.type
_entity_poly.pdbx_seq_one_letter_code
_entity_poly.pdbx_strand_id
1 'polypeptide(L)'
;MTTCHITNVSYEPVSDILNEFQWLSGRHIDLALDFLERQTLMRGNLNMLIWNNWKIEYAMRTNANIHDNSENDQIFILNVNNSHWILVTNIDPIGQPQEIIA
;
A
#
# COMPACT_ATOMS: atom_id res chain seq x y z
N MET A 1 40.27 -6.20 -25.83
CA MET A 1 39.50 -4.96 -25.66
C MET A 1 38.07 -5.35 -25.41
N THR A 2 37.59 -5.20 -24.17
CA THR A 2 36.25 -5.64 -23.76
C THR A 2 35.34 -4.42 -23.77
N THR A 3 34.35 -4.40 -24.66
CA THR A 3 33.38 -3.31 -24.78
C THR A 3 32.33 -3.43 -23.69
N CYS A 4 32.30 -2.47 -22.76
CA CYS A 4 31.20 -2.31 -21.81
C CYS A 4 29.95 -1.86 -22.57
N HIS A 5 28.90 -2.70 -22.58
CA HIS A 5 27.57 -2.29 -22.97
C HIS A 5 26.98 -1.41 -21.86
N ILE A 6 27.14 -0.09 -21.98
CA ILE A 6 26.37 0.86 -21.20
C ILE A 6 24.95 0.83 -21.75
N THR A 7 24.06 0.09 -21.09
CA THR A 7 22.62 0.29 -21.28
C THR A 7 22.29 1.69 -20.79
N ASN A 8 22.00 2.60 -21.72
CA ASN A 8 21.46 3.92 -21.39
C ASN A 8 20.12 3.72 -20.68
N VAL A 9 20.14 3.71 -19.34
CA VAL A 9 18.93 3.72 -18.53
C VAL A 9 18.27 5.07 -18.75
N SER A 10 17.19 5.08 -19.53
CA SER A 10 16.31 6.24 -19.66
C SER A 10 15.53 6.35 -18.35
N TYR A 11 15.79 7.41 -17.59
CA TYR A 11 14.97 7.75 -16.43
C TYR A 11 13.83 8.63 -16.94
N GLU A 12 12.60 8.10 -16.94
CA GLU A 12 11.44 8.94 -17.20
C GLU A 12 11.27 9.95 -16.05
N PRO A 13 11.00 11.23 -16.35
CA PRO A 13 10.68 12.20 -15.32
C PRO A 13 9.43 11.77 -14.58
N VAL A 14 9.54 11.68 -13.24
CA VAL A 14 8.40 11.21 -12.44
C VAL A 14 7.33 12.30 -12.42
N SER A 15 6.16 11.98 -12.94
CA SER A 15 4.96 12.83 -12.91
C SER A 15 3.89 12.13 -12.10
N ASP A 16 3.31 12.85 -11.12
CA ASP A 16 2.14 12.39 -10.36
C ASP A 16 0.82 12.78 -11.05
N ILE A 17 0.89 13.27 -12.30
CA ILE A 17 -0.28 13.62 -13.11
C ILE A 17 -0.88 12.34 -13.70
N LEU A 18 -2.13 12.06 -13.34
CA LEU A 18 -2.89 10.92 -13.84
C LEU A 18 -3.65 11.27 -15.11
N ASN A 19 -3.59 10.37 -16.10
CA ASN A 19 -4.49 10.35 -17.24
C ASN A 19 -5.63 9.34 -16.99
N GLU A 20 -6.82 9.55 -17.54
CA GLU A 20 -8.05 8.80 -17.26
C GLU A 20 -7.93 7.28 -17.49
N PHE A 21 -7.08 6.86 -18.42
CA PHE A 21 -6.91 5.44 -18.79
C PHE A 21 -5.52 4.88 -18.42
N GLN A 22 -4.71 5.65 -17.69
CA GLN A 22 -3.38 5.21 -17.30
C GLN A 22 -3.43 4.27 -16.10
N TRP A 23 -2.66 3.18 -16.16
CA TRP A 23 -2.46 2.31 -15.01
C TRP A 23 -1.76 3.06 -13.87
N LEU A 24 -2.31 2.95 -12.67
CA LEU A 24 -1.67 3.48 -11.47
C LEU A 24 -0.36 2.73 -11.23
N SER A 25 0.72 3.49 -11.01
CA SER A 25 1.98 2.95 -10.49
C SER A 25 1.93 2.83 -8.96
N GLY A 26 2.83 2.02 -8.39
CA GLY A 26 2.93 1.87 -6.93
C GLY A 26 3.09 3.19 -6.18
N ARG A 27 3.76 4.19 -6.77
CA ARG A 27 3.90 5.54 -6.20
C ARG A 27 2.56 6.27 -6.06
N HIS A 28 1.68 6.18 -7.05
CA HIS A 28 0.34 6.80 -6.96
C HIS A 28 -0.47 6.18 -5.82
N ILE A 29 -0.38 4.87 -5.68
CA ILE A 29 -1.02 4.13 -4.59
C ILE A 29 -0.43 4.55 -3.24
N ASP A 30 0.90 4.62 -3.13
CA ASP A 30 1.58 5.01 -1.89
C ASP A 30 1.20 6.44 -1.46
N LEU A 31 1.11 7.39 -2.40
CA LEU A 31 0.64 8.75 -2.10
C LEU A 31 -0.81 8.77 -1.60
N ALA A 32 -1.69 7.95 -2.19
CA ALA A 32 -3.08 7.84 -1.74
C ALA A 32 -3.18 7.23 -0.33
N LEU A 33 -2.36 6.20 -0.05
CA LEU A 33 -2.30 5.56 1.25
C LEU A 33 -1.74 6.49 2.34
N ASP A 34 -0.69 7.27 2.03
CA ASP A 34 -0.16 8.30 2.95
C ASP A 34 -1.21 9.36 3.29
N PHE A 35 -1.99 9.78 2.29
CA PHE A 35 -3.10 10.70 2.52
C PHE A 35 -4.16 10.07 3.43
N LEU A 36 -4.56 8.83 3.17
CA LEU A 36 -5.54 8.10 3.98
C LEU A 36 -5.05 7.90 5.42
N GLU A 37 -3.78 7.57 5.62
CA GLU A 37 -3.18 7.38 6.96
C GLU A 37 -3.30 8.67 7.76
N ARG A 38 -2.94 9.81 7.17
CA ARG A 38 -3.09 11.13 7.80
C ARG A 38 -4.53 11.47 8.12
N GLN A 39 -5.46 11.23 7.20
CA GLN A 39 -6.89 11.51 7.43
C GLN A 39 -7.45 10.64 8.56
N THR A 40 -7.04 9.39 8.63
CA THR A 40 -7.47 8.43 9.64
C THR A 40 -6.99 8.86 11.03
N LEU A 41 -5.72 9.24 11.14
CA LEU A 41 -5.15 9.78 12.37
C LEU A 41 -5.87 11.06 12.84
N MET A 42 -6.16 11.99 11.92
CA MET A 42 -6.89 13.22 12.25
C MET A 42 -8.32 12.97 12.74
N ARG A 43 -8.93 11.85 12.33
CA ARG A 43 -10.27 11.44 12.78
C ARG A 43 -10.26 10.64 14.08
N GLY A 44 -9.08 10.39 14.66
CA GLY A 44 -8.93 9.68 15.93
C GLY A 44 -8.92 8.15 15.81
N ASN A 45 -8.84 7.61 14.60
CA ASN A 45 -8.79 6.17 14.36
C ASN A 45 -7.33 5.67 14.51
N LEU A 46 -6.88 5.50 15.75
CA LEU A 46 -5.48 5.15 16.06
C LEU A 46 -5.15 3.66 15.87
N ASN A 47 -6.16 2.80 15.79
CA ASN A 47 -5.98 1.35 15.67
C ASN A 47 -5.90 0.88 14.21
N MET A 48 -5.72 1.81 13.26
CA MET A 48 -5.65 1.48 11.83
C MET A 48 -4.20 1.57 11.32
N LEU A 49 -3.71 0.47 10.78
CA LEU A 49 -2.41 0.34 10.14
C LEU A 49 -2.58 0.33 8.62
N ILE A 50 -1.94 1.29 7.95
CA ILE A 50 -1.91 1.34 6.49
C ILE A 50 -0.51 0.96 5.99
N TRP A 51 -0.44 -0.06 5.14
CA TRP A 51 0.82 -0.50 4.54
C TRP A 51 0.93 -0.02 3.09
N ASN A 52 1.88 0.88 2.87
CA ASN A 52 2.33 1.28 1.55
C ASN A 52 2.99 0.09 0.81
N ASN A 53 2.96 0.11 -0.51
CA ASN A 53 3.60 -0.89 -1.35
C ASN A 53 5.07 -1.07 -1.01
N TRP A 54 5.81 0.03 -0.81
CA TRP A 54 7.23 -0.05 -0.47
C TRP A 54 7.49 -0.77 0.86
N LYS A 55 6.59 -0.64 1.85
CA LYS A 55 6.69 -1.34 3.15
C LYS A 55 6.51 -2.84 2.96
N ILE A 56 5.55 -3.24 2.12
CA ILE A 56 5.25 -4.63 1.79
C ILE A 56 6.40 -5.25 0.99
N GLU A 57 6.87 -4.56 -0.05
CA GLU A 57 8.01 -5.00 -0.84
C GLU A 57 9.26 -5.17 0.02
N TYR A 58 9.51 -4.22 0.92
CA TYR A 58 10.60 -4.31 1.87
C TYR A 58 10.45 -5.54 2.79
N ALA A 59 9.25 -5.77 3.33
CA ALA A 59 8.98 -6.92 4.19
C ALA A 59 9.18 -8.25 3.44
N MET A 60 8.69 -8.37 2.21
CA MET A 60 8.89 -9.53 1.35
C MET A 60 10.38 -9.77 1.05
N ARG A 61 11.14 -8.71 0.73
CA ARG A 61 12.58 -8.83 0.45
C ARG A 61 13.40 -9.22 1.67
N THR A 62 12.97 -8.80 2.85
CA THR A 62 13.70 -9.04 4.10
C THR A 62 13.22 -10.28 4.87
N ASN A 63 12.22 -11.00 4.34
CA ASN A 63 11.49 -12.04 5.07
C ASN A 63 11.03 -11.54 6.45
N ALA A 64 10.72 -10.24 6.56
CA ALA A 64 10.19 -9.70 7.79
C ALA A 64 8.74 -10.15 7.92
N ASN A 65 8.37 -10.64 9.10
CA ASN A 65 6.97 -10.87 9.40
C ASN A 65 6.28 -9.50 9.46
N ILE A 66 5.31 -9.31 8.55
CA ILE A 66 4.30 -8.27 8.73
C ILE A 66 3.54 -8.71 9.97
N HIS A 67 3.84 -8.08 11.10
CA HIS A 67 3.24 -8.46 12.38
C HIS A 67 1.73 -8.27 12.29
N ASP A 68 1.03 -9.40 12.23
CA ASP A 68 -0.43 -9.46 12.30
C ASP A 68 -0.83 -9.23 13.75
N ASN A 69 -0.81 -7.97 14.19
CA ASN A 69 -1.46 -7.64 15.44
C ASN A 69 -2.96 -7.65 15.17
N SER A 70 -3.64 -8.71 15.62
CA SER A 70 -5.09 -8.88 15.44
C SER A 70 -5.92 -7.78 16.12
N GLU A 71 -5.29 -6.95 16.95
CA GLU A 71 -5.91 -5.79 17.60
C GLU A 71 -6.05 -4.57 16.70
N ASN A 72 -5.32 -4.52 15.58
CA ASN A 72 -5.35 -3.39 14.65
C ASN A 72 -6.09 -3.75 13.36
N ASP A 73 -6.89 -2.80 12.90
CA ASP A 73 -7.40 -2.79 11.54
C ASP A 73 -6.24 -2.54 10.58
N GLN A 74 -6.15 -3.32 9.52
CA GLN A 74 -5.05 -3.30 8.56
C GLN A 74 -5.60 -3.08 7.17
N ILE A 75 -4.98 -2.18 6.43
CA ILE A 75 -5.27 -1.91 5.03
C ILE A 75 -3.97 -1.96 4.25
N PHE A 76 -3.96 -2.70 3.16
CA PHE A 76 -2.87 -2.66 2.20
C PHE A 76 -3.32 -2.99 0.78
N ILE A 77 -2.54 -2.54 -0.19
CA ILE A 77 -2.82 -2.76 -1.61
C ILE A 77 -1.69 -3.62 -2.20
N LEU A 78 -2.06 -4.66 -2.94
CA LEU A 78 -1.12 -5.56 -3.61
C LEU A 78 -1.17 -5.39 -5.12
N ASN A 79 0.00 -5.38 -5.76
CA ASN A 79 0.11 -5.56 -7.20
C ASN A 79 0.20 -7.05 -7.53
N VAL A 80 -0.85 -7.61 -8.13
CA VAL A 80 -0.87 -9.02 -8.55
C VAL A 80 -0.44 -9.13 -10.01
N ASN A 81 0.70 -9.80 -10.22
CA ASN A 81 1.26 -10.11 -11.54
C ASN A 81 1.46 -8.87 -12.44
N ASN A 82 1.72 -7.70 -11.85
CA ASN A 82 1.85 -6.44 -12.57
C ASN A 82 0.63 -6.12 -13.47
N SER A 83 -0.55 -6.61 -13.07
CA SER A 83 -1.76 -6.59 -13.91
C SER A 83 -2.99 -6.09 -13.17
N HIS A 84 -3.03 -6.21 -11.84
CA HIS A 84 -4.19 -5.86 -11.04
C HIS A 84 -3.75 -5.31 -9.69
N TRP A 85 -4.47 -4.31 -9.21
CA TRP A 85 -4.34 -3.80 -7.84
C TRP A 85 -5.46 -4.38 -6.99
N ILE A 86 -5.11 -4.99 -5.86
CA ILE A 86 -6.07 -5.63 -4.94
C ILE A 86 -5.96 -4.97 -3.57
N LEU A 87 -7.08 -4.52 -3.02
CA LEU A 87 -7.20 -4.10 -1.62
C LEU A 87 -7.34 -5.33 -0.74
N VAL A 88 -6.51 -5.44 0.30
CA VAL A 88 -6.59 -6.45 1.34
C VAL A 88 -6.78 -5.76 2.68
N THR A 89 -7.76 -6.22 3.45
CA THR A 89 -8.06 -5.68 4.77
C THR A 89 -8.71 -6.74 5.65
N ASN A 90 -8.52 -6.60 6.96
CA ASN A 90 -9.22 -7.36 8.01
C ASN A 90 -10.41 -6.58 8.60
N ILE A 91 -10.73 -5.40 8.07
CA ILE A 91 -11.88 -4.59 8.51
C ILE A 91 -13.17 -5.28 8.06
N ASP A 92 -14.04 -5.59 9.02
CA ASP A 92 -15.39 -6.07 8.73
C ASP A 92 -16.29 -4.88 8.34
N PRO A 93 -16.79 -4.80 7.09
CA PRO A 93 -17.63 -3.69 6.65
C PRO A 93 -19.02 -3.64 7.31
N ILE A 94 -19.45 -4.71 7.99
CA ILE A 94 -20.81 -4.83 8.55
C ILE A 94 -20.82 -4.46 10.05
N GLY A 95 -19.65 -4.48 10.70
CA GLY A 95 -19.52 -4.26 12.15
C GLY A 95 -20.13 -5.40 12.95
N GLN A 96 -19.40 -5.95 13.92
CA GLN A 96 -20.06 -6.77 14.93
C GLN A 96 -20.91 -5.85 15.82
N PRO A 97 -22.22 -6.12 16.00
CA PRO A 97 -22.99 -5.42 17.00
C PRO A 97 -22.28 -5.63 18.34
N GLN A 98 -21.97 -4.55 19.05
CA GLN A 98 -21.51 -4.67 20.43
C GLN A 98 -22.62 -5.38 21.20
N GLU A 99 -22.39 -6.63 21.60
CA GLU A 99 -23.24 -7.28 22.60
C GLU A 99 -23.08 -6.47 23.88
N ILE A 100 -24.08 -5.66 24.17
CA ILE A 100 -24.24 -5.00 25.47
C ILE A 100 -24.54 -6.13 26.45
N ILE A 101 -23.51 -6.62 27.13
CA ILE A 101 -23.70 -7.49 28.30
C ILE A 101 -24.22 -6.59 29.43
N ALA A 102 -25.53 -6.66 29.65
CA ALA A 102 -26.23 -6.03 30.77
C ALA A 102 -26.04 -6.81 32.08
#